data_AF-A0A537T1C0-F1
#
_entry.id   AF-A0A537T1C0-F1
#
_cell.length_a   1.000
_cell.length_b   1.000
_cell.length_c   1.000
_cell.angle_alpha   90.00
_cell.angle_beta   90.00
_cell.angle_gamma   90.00
#
_symmetry.space_group_name_H-M   'P 1'
#
loop_
_entity.id
_entity.type
_entity.pdbx_description
1 polymer ?
#
loop_
_entity_poly.entity_id
_entity_poly.type
_entity_poly.pdbx_seq_one_letter_code
_entity_poly.pdbx_strand_id
1 'polypeptide(L)'
;MWVAGADGCRAGWLVVFRSIDGQHHRVRLARSLAHVFTAPEHPKIVAVDIPIGLLQISQRGGRAADRACRKILGRARQSSIFPPPCRAALKAISFLEACDIERAHS
;
A
#
# COMPACT_ATOMS: atom_id res chain seq x y z
N MET A 1 -13.34 -7.37 20.21
CA MET A 1 -11.99 -7.15 19.61
C MET A 1 -12.16 -6.36 18.32
N TRP A 2 -11.23 -5.47 18.00
CA TRP A 2 -11.28 -4.66 16.78
C TRP A 2 -10.13 -5.01 15.83
N VAL A 3 -10.41 -4.89 14.54
CA VAL A 3 -9.42 -4.86 13.44
C VAL A 3 -9.57 -3.56 12.67
N ALA A 4 -8.55 -3.16 11.94
CA ALA A 4 -8.59 -1.97 11.10
C ALA A 4 -8.06 -2.25 9.70
N GLY A 5 -8.69 -1.64 8.69
CA GLY A 5 -8.11 -1.47 7.37
C GLY A 5 -7.69 -0.01 7.21
N ALA A 6 -6.48 0.24 6.74
CA ALA A 6 -5.93 1.59 6.57
C ALA A 6 -5.37 1.79 5.16
N ASP A 7 -5.65 2.94 4.58
CA ASP A 7 -5.10 3.37 3.30
C ASP A 7 -4.57 4.81 3.38
N GLY A 8 -3.50 5.07 2.65
CA GLY A 8 -2.81 6.36 2.66
C GLY A 8 -3.59 7.42 1.89
N CYS A 9 -3.70 8.63 2.46
CA CYS A 9 -4.31 9.77 1.79
C CYS A 9 -3.55 11.06 2.09
N ARG A 10 -3.89 12.15 1.41
CA ARG A 10 -3.21 13.45 1.59
C ARG A 10 -3.28 14.00 3.03
N ALA A 11 -4.26 13.56 3.82
CA ALA A 11 -4.43 13.96 5.22
C ALA A 11 -3.76 13.00 6.24
N GLY A 12 -3.06 11.94 5.77
CA GLY A 12 -2.50 10.87 6.58
C GLY A 12 -3.06 9.52 6.18
N TRP A 13 -3.88 8.92 7.04
CA TRP A 13 -4.46 7.59 6.86
C TRP A 13 -5.97 7.64 7.01
N LEU A 14 -6.71 7.16 6.01
CA LEU A 14 -8.12 6.84 6.14
C LEU A 14 -8.23 5.42 6.69
N VAL A 15 -8.93 5.26 7.81
CA VAL A 15 -9.00 3.99 8.52
C VAL A 15 -10.43 3.60 8.79
N VAL A 16 -10.76 2.36 8.45
CA VAL A 16 -12.01 1.70 8.82
C VAL A 16 -11.72 0.68 9.92
N PHE A 17 -12.22 0.93 11.12
CA PHE A 17 -12.21 -0.01 12.22
C PHE A 17 -13.47 -0.86 12.16
N ARG A 18 -13.33 -2.16 12.40
CA ARG A 18 -14.45 -3.11 12.42
C ARG A 18 -14.36 -3.99 13.65
N SER A 19 -15.48 -4.13 14.37
CA SER A 19 -15.58 -5.10 15.46
C SER A 19 -15.59 -6.51 14.86
N ILE A 20 -14.95 -7.46 15.54
CA ILE A 20 -14.81 -8.82 15.00
C ILE A 20 -16.15 -9.57 14.90
N ASP A 21 -17.13 -9.20 15.72
CA ASP A 21 -18.53 -9.66 15.63
C ASP A 21 -19.28 -9.08 14.41
N GLY A 22 -18.65 -8.15 13.68
CA GLY A 22 -19.17 -7.53 12.47
C GLY A 22 -20.26 -6.49 12.69
N GLN A 23 -20.65 -6.20 13.93
CA GLN A 23 -21.81 -5.35 14.25
C GLN A 23 -21.52 -3.86 14.17
N HIS A 24 -20.25 -3.47 14.30
CA HIS A 24 -19.85 -2.07 14.38
C HIS A 24 -18.69 -1.76 13.44
N HIS A 25 -18.78 -0.59 12.82
CA HIS A 25 -17.68 0.02 12.11
C HIS A 25 -17.54 1.49 12.50
N ARG A 26 -16.31 1.99 12.43
CA ARG A 26 -15.96 3.40 12.65
C ARG A 26 -14.95 3.82 11.60
N VAL A 27 -15.12 5.03 11.07
CA VAL A 27 -14.20 5.63 10.11
C VAL A 27 -13.47 6.77 10.79
N ARG A 28 -12.14 6.82 10.66
CA ARG A 28 -11.32 7.91 11.20
C ARG A 28 -10.25 8.32 10.19
N LEU A 29 -9.86 9.59 10.27
CA LEU A 29 -8.59 10.05 9.71
C LEU A 29 -7.53 10.05 10.82
N ALA A 30 -6.40 9.43 10.56
CA ALA A 30 -5.26 9.39 11.47
C ALA A 30 -4.03 10.03 10.82
N ARG A 31 -3.34 10.94 11.53
CA ARG A 31 -2.16 11.63 10.98
C ARG A 31 -0.95 10.72 10.77
N SER A 32 -0.90 9.57 11.45
CA SER A 32 0.19 8.59 11.36
C SER A 32 -0.35 7.19 11.58
N LEU A 33 0.37 6.17 11.11
CA LEU A 33 -0.01 4.78 11.34
C LEU A 33 0.02 4.42 12.84
N ALA A 34 0.93 5.02 13.61
CA ALA A 34 0.98 4.87 15.07
C ALA A 34 -0.33 5.32 15.75
N HIS A 35 -0.93 6.43 15.29
CA HIS A 35 -2.22 6.89 15.83
C HIS A 35 -3.38 5.92 15.56
N VAL A 36 -3.24 5.00 14.61
CA VAL A 36 -4.25 3.95 14.36
C VAL A 36 -4.26 2.93 15.50
N PHE A 37 -3.09 2.55 16.00
CA PHE A 37 -2.97 1.58 17.11
C PHE A 37 -3.40 2.17 18.46
N THR A 38 -3.29 3.49 18.63
CA THR A 38 -3.71 4.20 19.85
C THR A 38 -5.12 4.78 19.76
N ALA A 39 -5.87 4.50 18.68
CA ALA A 39 -7.25 4.92 18.55
C ALA A 39 -8.13 4.23 19.63
N PRO A 40 -9.29 4.81 20.00
CA PRO A 40 -10.18 4.25 21.03
C PRO A 40 -10.62 2.80 20.77
N GLU A 41 -10.67 2.38 19.51
CA GLU A 41 -10.99 1.01 19.12
C GLU A 41 -9.88 0.01 19.49
N HIS A 42 -8.65 0.49 19.71
CA HIS A 42 -7.46 -0.32 20.04
C HIS A 42 -7.36 -1.59 19.18
N PRO A 43 -7.26 -1.46 17.84
CA PRO A 43 -7.26 -2.61 16.95
C PRO A 43 -6.07 -3.52 17.24
N LYS A 44 -6.30 -4.83 17.25
CA LYS A 44 -5.22 -5.83 17.42
C LYS A 44 -4.47 -6.08 16.12
N ILE A 45 -5.13 -5.86 14.98
CA ILE A 45 -4.58 -6.06 13.64
C ILE A 45 -4.96 -4.85 12.79
N VAL A 46 -3.97 -4.31 12.07
CA VAL A 46 -4.16 -3.27 11.07
C VAL A 46 -3.69 -3.83 9.73
N ALA A 47 -4.60 -3.95 8.77
CA ALA A 47 -4.31 -4.31 7.40
C ALA A 47 -4.04 -3.04 6.58
N VAL A 48 -2.94 -3.03 5.84
CA VAL A 48 -2.54 -1.91 4.99
C VAL A 48 -2.28 -2.43 3.58
N ASP A 49 -2.88 -1.81 2.59
CA ASP A 49 -2.55 -2.08 1.18
C ASP A 49 -1.27 -1.33 0.81
N ILE A 50 -0.12 -2.01 0.94
CA ILE A 50 1.19 -1.42 0.65
C ILE A 50 2.06 -2.44 -0.12
N PRO A 51 2.78 -2.01 -1.17
CA PRO A 51 3.73 -2.90 -1.83
C PRO A 51 4.88 -3.27 -0.89
N ILE A 52 5.16 -4.57 -0.78
CA ILE A 52 6.29 -5.12 -0.01
C ILE A 52 7.34 -5.70 -0.98
N GLY A 53 8.62 -5.61 -0.62
CA GLY A 53 9.70 -6.20 -1.43
C GLY A 53 10.02 -5.40 -2.70
N LEU A 54 10.10 -4.07 -2.57
CA LEU A 54 10.53 -3.20 -3.67
C LEU A 54 11.92 -3.57 -4.17
N LEU A 55 12.08 -3.60 -5.49
CA LEU A 55 13.34 -3.90 -6.18
C LEU A 55 14.31 -2.72 -6.02
N GLN A 56 15.62 -3.00 -6.08
CA GLN A 56 16.64 -1.95 -6.14
C GLN A 56 16.68 -1.30 -7.53
N ILE A 57 16.58 -2.14 -8.56
CA ILE A 57 16.49 -1.74 -9.96
C ILE A 57 15.17 -2.32 -10.49
N SER A 58 14.33 -1.46 -11.05
CA SER A 58 13.08 -1.85 -11.68
C SER A 58 13.31 -2.77 -12.85
N GLN A 59 12.33 -3.61 -13.14
CA GLN A 59 12.41 -4.60 -14.20
C GLN A 59 11.08 -4.67 -14.94
N ARG A 60 11.14 -4.97 -16.23
CA ARG A 60 9.94 -5.20 -17.03
C ARG A 60 9.08 -6.29 -16.38
N GLY A 61 7.82 -5.96 -16.15
CA GLY A 61 6.85 -6.85 -15.51
C GLY A 61 6.84 -6.82 -13.98
N GLY A 62 7.71 -6.05 -13.34
CA GLY A 62 7.73 -5.84 -11.88
C GLY A 62 8.43 -6.96 -11.12
N ARG A 63 8.07 -7.12 -9.83
CA ARG A 63 8.60 -8.16 -8.93
C ARG A 63 8.23 -9.56 -9.42
N ALA A 64 8.85 -10.58 -8.82
CA ALA A 64 8.50 -11.99 -9.09
C ALA A 64 7.00 -12.26 -8.86
N ALA A 65 6.42 -11.69 -7.78
CA ALA A 65 5.00 -11.77 -7.48
C ALA A 65 4.12 -11.11 -8.56
N ASP A 66 4.53 -9.94 -9.07
CA ASP A 66 3.79 -9.23 -10.12
C ASP A 66 3.74 -10.06 -11.42
N ARG A 67 4.88 -10.61 -11.83
CA ARG A 67 4.98 -11.48 -13.02
C ARG A 67 4.17 -12.76 -12.87
N ALA A 68 4.20 -13.39 -11.68
CA ALA A 68 3.39 -14.57 -11.39
C ALA A 68 1.89 -14.26 -11.44
N CYS A 69 1.47 -13.14 -10.84
CA CYS A 69 0.08 -12.72 -10.85
C CYS A 69 -0.46 -12.45 -12.26
N ARG A 70 0.35 -11.83 -13.14
CA ARG A 70 -0.02 -11.64 -14.55
C ARG A 70 -0.29 -12.95 -15.29
N LYS A 71 0.49 -14.00 -15.02
CA LYS A 71 0.27 -15.33 -15.63
C LYS A 71 -1.07 -15.92 -15.20
N ILE A 72 -1.47 -15.74 -13.94
CA ILE A 72 -2.75 -16.22 -13.39
C ILE A 72 -3.92 -15.42 -13.95
N LEU A 73 -3.80 -14.09 -14.00
CA LEU A 73 -4.86 -13.19 -14.46
C LEU A 73 -5.08 -13.22 -15.98
N GLY A 74 -4.09 -13.67 -16.74
CA GLY A 74 -4.15 -13.81 -18.19
C GLY A 74 -4.37 -12.48 -18.93
N ARG A 75 -4.61 -12.56 -20.24
CA ARG A 75 -4.65 -11.39 -21.12
C ARG A 75 -5.71 -10.36 -20.73
N ALA A 76 -6.86 -10.81 -20.23
CA ALA A 76 -7.98 -9.95 -19.90
C ALA A 76 -7.71 -9.02 -18.69
N ARG A 77 -6.86 -9.46 -17.74
CA ARG A 77 -6.69 -8.76 -16.45
C ARG A 77 -5.23 -8.51 -16.05
N GLN A 78 -4.26 -8.96 -16.84
CA GLN A 78 -2.85 -8.72 -16.52
C GLN A 78 -2.48 -7.23 -16.48
N SER A 79 -3.17 -6.36 -17.23
CA SER A 79 -2.93 -4.92 -17.24
C SER A 79 -3.31 -4.24 -15.92
N SER A 80 -4.11 -4.88 -15.06
CA SER A 80 -4.50 -4.38 -13.74
C SER A 80 -3.40 -4.53 -12.69
N ILE A 81 -2.28 -5.17 -13.03
CA ILE A 81 -1.11 -5.25 -12.16
C ILE A 81 -0.23 -4.03 -12.43
N PHE A 82 -0.10 -3.16 -11.43
CA PHE A 82 0.78 -2.00 -11.44
C PHE A 82 2.05 -2.32 -10.65
N PRO A 83 3.22 -2.45 -11.31
CA PRO A 83 4.48 -2.63 -10.59
C PRO A 83 4.73 -1.41 -9.69
N PRO A 84 5.16 -1.60 -8.44
CA PRO A 84 5.59 -0.50 -7.61
C PRO A 84 6.95 0.05 -8.12
N PRO A 85 7.32 1.29 -7.74
CA PRO A 85 8.60 1.86 -8.14
C PRO A 85 9.79 1.13 -7.48
N CYS A 86 10.99 1.42 -7.98
CA CYS A 86 12.23 1.01 -7.34
C CYS A 86 12.35 1.63 -5.94
N ARG A 87 13.15 1.00 -5.08
CA ARG A 87 13.37 1.45 -3.70
C ARG A 87 13.99 2.85 -3.63
N ALA A 88 14.82 3.22 -4.59
CA ALA A 88 15.48 4.53 -4.62
C ALA A 88 14.46 5.68 -4.76
N ALA A 89 13.38 5.47 -5.51
CA ALA A 89 12.34 6.48 -5.74
C ALA A 89 11.62 6.91 -4.44
N LEU A 90 11.64 6.09 -3.39
CA LEU A 90 11.04 6.44 -2.09
C LEU A 90 11.78 7.58 -1.36
N LYS A 91 13.01 7.91 -1.77
CA LYS A 91 13.78 9.01 -1.19
C LYS A 91 13.39 10.37 -1.76
N ALA A 92 12.66 10.39 -2.88
CA ALA A 92 12.23 11.62 -3.51
C ALA A 92 11.26 12.41 -2.62
N ILE A 93 11.37 13.73 -2.66
CA ILE A 93 10.45 14.65 -1.96
C ILE A 93 9.39 15.21 -2.89
N SER A 94 9.47 14.92 -4.19
CA SER A 94 8.47 15.29 -5.18
C SER A 94 8.16 14.15 -6.15
N PHE A 95 6.99 14.22 -6.77
CA PHE A 95 6.58 13.24 -7.78
C PHE A 95 7.51 13.24 -9.00
N LEU A 96 7.92 14.42 -9.48
CA LEU A 96 8.80 14.54 -10.65
C LEU A 96 10.19 13.93 -10.37
N GLU A 97 10.76 14.22 -9.20
CA GLU A 97 12.01 13.61 -8.76
C GLU A 97 11.89 12.09 -8.63
N ALA A 98 10.79 11.58 -8.09
CA ALA A 98 10.54 10.14 -8.05
C ALA A 98 10.54 9.52 -9.45
N CYS A 99 9.93 10.19 -10.44
CA CYS A 99 9.96 9.75 -11.83
C CYS A 99 11.37 9.79 -12.44
N ASP A 100 12.19 10.82 -12.12
CA ASP A 100 13.58 10.91 -12.58
C ASP A 100 14.43 9.78 -12.00
N ILE A 101 14.31 9.52 -10.70
CA ILE A 101 15.01 8.42 -10.03
C ILE A 101 14.58 7.08 -10.63
N GLU A 102 13.27 6.87 -10.81
CA GLU A 102 12.75 5.64 -11.41
C GLU A 102 13.35 5.39 -12.79
N ARG A 103 13.37 6.42 -13.67
CA ARG A 103 13.98 6.31 -15.00
C ARG A 103 15.48 5.99 -14.95
N ALA A 104 16.19 6.51 -13.96
CA ALA A 104 17.61 6.21 -13.76
C ALA A 104 17.86 4.80 -13.19
N HIS A 105 16.83 4.14 -12.66
CA HIS A 105 16.90 2.84 -11.98
C HIS A 105 15.93 1.81 -12.59
N SER A 106 15.68 1.87 -13.91
CA SER A 106 14.76 0.98 -14.63
C SER A 106 15.35 0.38 -15.89
#